data_AF-A0A655S7H1-F1
#
_entry.id   AF-A0A655S7H1-F1
#
_cell.length_a   1.000
_cell.length_b   1.000
_cell.length_c   1.000
_cell.angle_alpha   90.00
_cell.angle_beta   90.00
_cell.angle_gamma   90.00
#
_symmetry.space_group_name_H-M   'P 1'
#
loop_
_entity.id
_entity.type
_entity.pdbx_description
1 polymer ?
#
loop_
_entity_poly.entity_id
_entity_poly.type
_entity_poly.pdbx_seq_one_letter_code
_entity_poly.pdbx_strand_id
1 'polypeptide(L)'
;MDNPETLLPKFFAFEDALMLEHVEGAIEITEQQYNEALAAKIAGRKAFVRDGELVIFSGIMRPIWNCEDGSTKEIDEQELIPEGWTDKERKTAFDRWMDGEWVTDISAKYIDEFNQVDNLRRSLYFAMVDQLASEANIKRLQGKEAEAIELERQAIAAREKIQLDHPWPVNPEA
;
A
#
# COMPACT_ATOMS: atom_id res chain seq x y z
N MET A 1 14.64 -66.24 -21.87
CA MET A 1 14.09 -65.06 -22.54
C MET A 1 14.10 -63.98 -21.49
N ASP A 2 15.17 -63.21 -21.45
CA ASP A 2 15.27 -62.07 -20.55
C ASP A 2 14.20 -61.08 -20.99
N ASN A 3 13.27 -60.82 -20.09
CA ASN A 3 12.33 -59.73 -20.21
C ASN A 3 13.19 -58.46 -20.14
N PRO A 4 13.31 -57.65 -21.21
CA PRO A 4 13.97 -56.38 -21.05
C PRO A 4 13.06 -55.58 -20.13
N GLU A 5 13.46 -55.42 -18.87
CA GLU A 5 12.95 -54.35 -18.05
C GLU A 5 13.18 -53.07 -18.86
N THR A 6 12.13 -52.58 -19.50
CA THR A 6 12.09 -51.23 -20.02
C THR A 6 12.26 -50.34 -18.81
N LEU A 7 13.52 -50.01 -18.51
CA LEU A 7 13.88 -48.99 -17.53
C LEU A 7 13.12 -47.75 -17.97
N LEU A 8 12.12 -47.36 -17.15
CA LEU A 8 11.40 -46.13 -17.38
C LEU A 8 12.44 -45.00 -17.48
N PRO A 9 12.31 -44.09 -18.46
CA PRO A 9 13.21 -42.96 -18.56
C PRO A 9 13.19 -42.20 -17.24
N LYS A 10 14.38 -41.89 -16.74
CA LYS A 10 14.55 -41.00 -15.60
C LYS A 10 14.64 -39.57 -16.09
N PHE A 11 14.07 -38.66 -15.32
CA PHE A 11 14.06 -37.24 -15.64
C PHE A 11 14.82 -36.48 -14.56
N PHE A 12 15.54 -35.44 -14.97
CA PHE A 12 16.37 -34.64 -14.09
C PHE A 12 16.15 -33.14 -14.33
N ALA A 13 16.37 -32.34 -13.29
CA ALA A 13 16.44 -30.90 -13.39
C ALA A 13 17.73 -30.38 -12.74
N PHE A 14 18.33 -29.37 -13.34
CA PHE A 14 19.54 -28.71 -12.83
C PHE A 14 19.52 -27.24 -13.23
N GLU A 15 19.69 -26.33 -12.27
CA GLU A 15 19.52 -24.90 -12.50
C GLU A 15 18.21 -24.62 -13.24
N ASP A 16 18.24 -24.08 -14.46
CA ASP A 16 17.07 -23.87 -15.30
C ASP A 16 16.91 -24.92 -16.43
N ALA A 17 17.66 -26.02 -16.40
CA ALA A 17 17.62 -27.06 -17.43
C ALA A 17 16.75 -28.27 -17.02
N LEU A 18 16.10 -28.88 -18.01
CA LEU A 18 15.42 -30.17 -17.91
C LEU A 18 16.21 -31.20 -18.75
N MET A 19 16.47 -32.38 -18.19
CA MET A 19 17.41 -33.35 -18.77
C MET A 19 16.93 -34.79 -18.61
N LEU A 20 17.44 -35.68 -19.47
CA LEU A 20 17.21 -37.14 -19.40
C LEU A 20 18.45 -37.90 -18.89
N GLU A 21 19.59 -37.22 -18.79
CA GLU A 21 20.82 -37.75 -18.24
C GLU A 21 21.12 -37.09 -16.91
N HIS A 22 21.62 -37.89 -15.96
CA HIS A 22 22.05 -37.38 -14.66
C HIS A 22 23.38 -36.63 -14.80
N VAL A 23 23.42 -35.42 -14.27
CA VAL A 23 24.66 -34.65 -14.06
C VAL A 23 24.83 -34.39 -12.57
N GLU A 24 26.08 -34.21 -12.13
CA GLU A 24 26.37 -33.91 -10.73
C GLU A 24 25.64 -32.65 -10.27
N GLY A 25 24.88 -32.75 -9.17
CA GLY A 25 24.06 -31.66 -8.64
C GLY A 25 22.64 -31.58 -9.20
N ALA A 26 22.28 -32.38 -10.21
CA ALA A 26 20.90 -32.47 -10.68
C ALA A 26 20.01 -33.22 -9.68
N ILE A 27 18.74 -32.86 -9.65
CA ILE A 27 17.70 -33.57 -8.88
C ILE A 27 16.93 -34.51 -9.80
N GLU A 28 16.64 -35.73 -9.34
CA GLU A 28 15.72 -36.64 -10.03
C GLU A 28 14.29 -36.12 -9.85
N ILE A 29 13.55 -35.97 -10.94
CA ILE A 29 12.16 -35.50 -10.96
C ILE A 29 11.28 -36.55 -11.63
N THR A 30 9.98 -36.47 -11.35
CA THR A 30 9.00 -37.35 -12.01
C THR A 30 8.77 -36.94 -13.46
N GLU A 31 8.28 -37.87 -14.28
CA GLU A 31 7.81 -37.58 -15.65
C GLU A 31 6.76 -36.46 -15.66
N GLN A 32 5.85 -36.46 -14.68
CA GLN A 32 4.84 -35.42 -14.54
C GLN A 32 5.49 -34.04 -14.31
N GLN A 33 6.40 -33.92 -13.36
CA GLN A 33 7.14 -32.69 -13.08
C GLN A 33 7.93 -32.20 -14.30
N TYR A 34 8.56 -33.12 -15.04
CA TYR A 34 9.27 -32.80 -16.27
C TYR A 34 8.31 -32.20 -17.32
N ASN A 35 7.17 -32.84 -17.54
CA ASN A 35 6.17 -32.38 -18.50
C ASN A 35 5.54 -31.04 -18.10
N GLU A 36 5.25 -30.83 -16.82
CA GLU A 36 4.74 -29.57 -16.28
C GLU A 36 5.76 -28.43 -16.45
N ALA A 37 7.03 -28.67 -16.12
CA ALA A 37 8.09 -27.68 -16.30
C ALA A 37 8.36 -27.37 -17.77
N LEU A 38 8.31 -28.38 -18.64
CA LEU A 38 8.44 -28.21 -20.08
C LEU A 38 7.29 -27.37 -20.63
N ALA A 39 6.05 -27.67 -20.25
CA ALA A 39 4.87 -26.89 -20.63
C ALA A 39 4.96 -25.44 -20.13
N ALA A 40 5.46 -25.22 -18.91
CA ALA A 40 5.71 -23.88 -18.38
C ALA A 40 6.72 -23.11 -19.22
N LYS A 41 7.87 -23.71 -19.54
CA LYS A 41 8.91 -23.10 -20.41
C LYS A 41 8.39 -22.79 -21.82
N ILE A 42 7.61 -23.70 -22.42
CA ILE A 42 6.97 -23.47 -23.73
C ILE A 42 6.01 -22.27 -23.67
N ALA A 43 5.31 -22.08 -22.55
CA ALA A 43 4.44 -20.94 -22.31
C ALA A 43 5.20 -19.64 -21.93
N GLY A 44 6.54 -19.65 -21.94
CA GLY A 44 7.38 -18.50 -21.57
C GLY A 44 7.53 -18.28 -20.06
N ARG A 45 7.05 -19.21 -19.22
CA ARG A 45 7.22 -19.19 -17.77
C ARG A 45 8.55 -19.80 -17.36
N LYS A 46 9.01 -19.49 -16.15
CA LYS A 46 10.26 -20.04 -15.60
C LYS A 46 10.00 -21.40 -14.93
N ALA A 47 10.95 -22.31 -15.07
CA ALA A 47 11.06 -23.49 -14.23
C ALA A 47 12.54 -23.75 -13.96
N PHE A 48 12.89 -23.94 -12.69
CA PHE A 48 14.26 -24.04 -12.21
C PHE A 48 14.35 -24.77 -10.87
N VAL A 49 15.54 -25.22 -10.50
CA VAL A 49 15.85 -25.85 -9.22
C VAL A 49 16.25 -24.78 -8.21
N ARG A 50 15.61 -24.76 -7.04
CA ARG A 50 15.97 -23.92 -5.89
C ARG A 50 15.94 -24.78 -4.64
N ASP A 51 16.99 -24.71 -3.84
CA ASP A 51 17.12 -25.47 -2.58
C ASP A 51 16.85 -26.99 -2.72
N GLY A 52 17.23 -27.56 -3.85
CA GLY A 52 17.04 -28.99 -4.15
C GLY A 52 15.63 -29.38 -4.61
N GLU A 53 14.77 -28.40 -4.89
CA GLU A 53 13.39 -28.63 -5.34
C GLU A 53 13.14 -27.97 -6.71
N LEU A 54 12.34 -28.63 -7.54
CA LEU A 54 11.88 -28.04 -8.80
C LEU A 54 10.77 -27.01 -8.52
N VAL A 55 11.05 -25.76 -8.84
CA VAL A 55 10.10 -24.65 -8.78
C VAL A 55 9.62 -24.35 -10.20
N ILE A 56 8.30 -24.30 -10.38
CA ILE A 56 7.64 -23.94 -11.64
C ILE A 56 6.80 -22.70 -11.37
N PHE A 57 7.10 -21.60 -12.06
CA PHE A 57 6.31 -20.37 -11.96
C PHE A 57 4.94 -20.61 -12.55
N SER A 58 3.86 -20.36 -11.81
CA SER A 58 2.49 -20.62 -12.24
C SER A 58 2.01 -19.59 -13.27
N GLY A 59 2.63 -18.41 -13.29
CA GLY A 59 2.16 -17.24 -14.03
C GLY A 59 1.07 -16.45 -13.29
N ILE A 60 0.67 -16.91 -12.09
CA ILE A 60 -0.21 -16.15 -11.22
C ILE A 60 0.64 -15.09 -10.53
N MET A 61 0.34 -13.84 -10.84
CA MET A 61 1.03 -12.70 -10.26
C MET A 61 0.38 -12.31 -8.93
N ARG A 62 1.20 -12.03 -7.91
CA ARG A 62 0.77 -11.48 -6.62
C ARG A 62 1.44 -10.13 -6.37
N PRO A 63 0.72 -9.17 -5.76
CA PRO A 63 1.30 -7.89 -5.39
C PRO A 63 2.25 -8.06 -4.20
N ILE A 64 3.30 -7.25 -4.20
CA ILE A 64 4.17 -7.00 -3.05
C ILE A 64 4.38 -5.50 -2.89
N TRP A 65 4.62 -5.08 -1.65
CA TRP A 65 4.76 -3.69 -1.23
C TRP A 65 6.18 -3.44 -0.74
N ASN A 66 6.75 -2.30 -1.14
CA ASN A 66 8.02 -1.82 -0.64
C ASN A 66 7.86 -1.36 0.81
N CYS A 67 8.74 -1.82 1.70
CA CYS A 67 8.66 -1.55 3.13
C CYS A 67 8.98 -0.08 3.52
N GLU A 68 9.61 0.68 2.63
CA GLU A 68 10.01 2.08 2.87
C GLU A 68 8.92 3.07 2.44
N ASP A 69 8.45 2.95 1.20
CA ASP A 69 7.53 3.93 0.59
C ASP A 69 6.13 3.37 0.27
N GLY A 70 5.93 2.06 0.44
CA GLY A 70 4.69 1.33 0.12
C GLY A 70 4.33 1.30 -1.37
N SER A 71 5.29 1.58 -2.27
CA SER A 71 5.12 1.35 -3.70
C SER A 71 4.91 -0.13 -4.00
N THR A 72 4.18 -0.42 -5.07
CA THR A 72 3.75 -1.79 -5.41
C THR A 72 4.41 -2.30 -6.67
N LYS A 73 4.73 -3.59 -6.69
CA LYS A 73 5.00 -4.34 -7.93
C LYS A 73 4.41 -5.74 -7.82
N GLU A 74 4.41 -6.46 -8.93
CA GLU A 74 3.94 -7.84 -8.97
C GLU A 74 5.11 -8.81 -9.14
N ILE A 75 5.00 -9.97 -8.50
CA ILE A 75 5.90 -11.11 -8.67
C ILE A 75 5.07 -12.37 -8.92
N ASP A 76 5.66 -13.38 -9.54
CA ASP A 76 5.02 -14.69 -9.61
C ASP A 76 4.82 -15.26 -8.20
N GLU A 77 3.71 -15.96 -7.94
CA GLU A 77 3.39 -16.43 -6.59
C GLU A 77 4.43 -17.43 -6.03
N GLN A 78 5.18 -18.12 -6.91
CA GLN A 78 6.29 -19.00 -6.53
C GLN A 78 7.63 -18.26 -6.38
N GLU A 79 7.68 -16.97 -6.73
CA GLU A 79 8.85 -16.12 -6.57
C GLU A 79 9.02 -15.69 -5.11
N LEU A 80 10.28 -15.65 -4.66
CA LEU A 80 10.61 -15.17 -3.32
C LEU A 80 10.43 -13.66 -3.28
N ILE A 81 9.94 -13.18 -2.14
CA ILE A 81 9.82 -11.74 -1.88
C ILE A 81 11.24 -11.18 -1.71
N PRO A 82 11.66 -10.17 -2.50
CA PRO A 82 12.97 -9.55 -2.35
C PRO A 82 13.11 -8.84 -1.00
N GLU A 83 14.35 -8.66 -0.55
CA GLU A 83 14.64 -7.86 0.65
C GLU A 83 14.08 -6.44 0.52
N GLY A 84 13.49 -5.92 1.60
CA GLY A 84 12.82 -4.62 1.61
C GLY A 84 11.41 -4.63 1.01
N TRP A 85 10.85 -5.81 0.72
CA TRP A 85 9.46 -5.97 0.27
C TRP A 85 8.68 -6.91 1.18
N THR A 86 7.36 -6.80 1.13
CA THR A 86 6.41 -7.66 1.87
C THR A 86 5.20 -8.00 1.01
N ASP A 87 4.50 -9.09 1.33
CA ASP A 87 3.17 -9.43 0.82
C ASP A 87 2.04 -8.95 1.74
N LYS A 88 2.38 -8.17 2.78
CA LYS A 88 1.40 -7.50 3.63
C LYS A 88 1.02 -6.16 3.03
N GLU A 89 -0.27 -5.98 2.79
CA GLU A 89 -0.80 -4.73 2.26
C GLU A 89 -0.71 -3.60 3.30
N ARG A 90 -0.24 -2.44 2.84
CA ARG A 90 -0.28 -1.18 3.59
C ARG A 90 -1.72 -0.65 3.62
N LYS A 91 -2.30 -0.41 4.80
CA LYS A 91 -3.71 0.02 4.94
C LYS A 91 -3.89 1.52 4.85
N THR A 92 -2.92 2.29 5.34
CA THR A 92 -2.98 3.75 5.38
C THR A 92 -1.68 4.39 4.88
N ALA A 93 -1.73 5.64 4.44
CA ALA A 93 -0.53 6.39 4.07
C ALA A 93 0.38 6.71 5.29
N PHE A 94 -0.12 6.49 6.50
CA PHE A 94 0.61 6.70 7.76
C PHE A 94 1.24 5.42 8.30
N ASP A 95 1.02 4.28 7.66
CA ASP A 95 1.62 3.02 8.09
C ASP A 95 3.11 3.01 7.78
N ARG A 96 3.90 2.59 8.76
CA ARG A 96 5.36 2.44 8.71
C ARG A 96 5.73 0.99 8.95
N TRP A 97 6.70 0.49 8.19
CA TRP A 97 7.18 -0.88 8.37
C TRP A 97 8.11 -0.94 9.59
N MET A 98 7.70 -1.68 10.61
CA MET A 98 8.45 -1.87 11.85
C MET A 98 8.33 -3.33 12.28
N ASP A 99 9.46 -3.97 12.56
CA ASP A 99 9.53 -5.34 13.09
C ASP A 99 8.71 -6.39 12.31
N GLY A 100 8.68 -6.25 10.97
CA GLY A 100 7.99 -7.20 10.09
C GLY A 100 6.48 -6.97 9.95
N GLU A 101 5.97 -5.84 10.44
CA GLU A 101 4.57 -5.46 10.35
C GLU A 101 4.39 -3.99 9.94
N TRP A 102 3.23 -3.68 9.36
CA TRP A 102 2.78 -2.32 9.18
C TRP A 102 2.19 -1.78 10.48
N VAL A 103 2.74 -0.68 10.97
CA VAL A 103 2.26 0.02 12.17
C VAL A 103 1.89 1.44 11.81
N THR A 104 0.65 1.83 12.09
CA THR A 104 0.17 3.19 11.82
C THR A 104 0.89 4.21 12.71
N ASP A 105 1.51 5.21 12.10
CA ASP A 105 2.02 6.40 12.77
C ASP A 105 0.85 7.30 13.17
N ILE A 106 0.34 7.08 14.39
CA ILE A 106 -0.82 7.78 14.94
C ILE A 106 -0.55 9.28 15.04
N SER A 107 0.68 9.69 15.35
CA SER A 107 1.06 11.10 15.46
C SER A 107 1.06 11.79 14.11
N ALA A 108 1.67 11.18 13.08
CA ALA A 108 1.63 11.71 11.72
C ALA A 108 0.19 11.80 11.20
N LYS A 109 -0.64 10.79 11.47
CA LYS A 109 -2.07 10.80 11.12
C LYS A 109 -2.81 11.96 11.78
N TYR A 110 -2.66 12.13 13.11
CA TYR A 110 -3.30 13.21 13.85
C TYR A 110 -2.88 14.60 13.34
N ILE A 111 -1.59 14.80 13.04
CA ILE A 111 -1.07 16.07 12.52
C ILE A 111 -1.68 16.38 11.15
N ASP A 112 -1.80 15.39 10.26
CA ASP A 112 -2.42 15.57 8.96
C ASP A 112 -3.91 15.94 9.09
N GLU A 113 -4.67 15.17 9.88
CA GLU A 113 -6.08 15.45 10.16
C GLU A 113 -6.29 16.85 10.78
N PHE A 114 -5.43 17.25 11.71
CA PHE A 114 -5.46 18.57 12.33
C PHE A 114 -5.22 19.66 11.29
N ASN A 115 -4.18 19.51 10.47
CA ASN A 115 -3.84 20.49 9.44
C ASN A 115 -4.94 20.64 8.40
N GLN A 116 -5.62 19.55 8.01
CA GLN A 116 -6.77 19.61 7.12
C GLN A 116 -7.91 20.45 7.71
N VAL A 117 -8.26 20.20 8.98
CA VAL A 117 -9.31 20.97 9.68
C VAL A 117 -8.91 22.44 9.87
N ASP A 118 -7.66 22.71 10.25
CA ASP A 118 -7.16 24.08 10.45
C ASP A 118 -7.22 24.88 9.14
N ASN A 119 -6.70 24.30 8.05
CA ASN A 119 -6.71 24.93 6.73
C ASN A 119 -8.13 25.22 6.25
N LEU A 120 -9.04 24.26 6.41
CA LEU A 120 -10.45 24.43 6.06
C LEU A 120 -11.09 25.56 6.87
N ARG A 121 -10.93 25.55 8.19
CA ARG A 121 -11.50 26.57 9.08
C ARG A 121 -10.94 27.96 8.79
N ARG A 122 -9.64 28.09 8.55
CA ARG A 122 -9.01 29.36 8.15
C ARG A 122 -9.62 29.90 6.86
N SER A 123 -9.79 29.04 5.85
CA SER A 123 -10.43 29.42 4.59
C SER A 123 -11.86 29.93 4.80
N LEU A 124 -12.66 29.22 5.61
CA LEU A 124 -14.04 29.61 5.92
C LEU A 124 -14.12 30.89 6.77
N TYR A 125 -13.22 31.07 7.74
CA TYR A 125 -13.14 32.31 8.50
C TYR A 125 -12.83 33.50 7.60
N PHE A 126 -11.86 33.35 6.71
CA PHE A 126 -11.54 34.40 5.74
C PHE A 126 -12.72 34.74 4.81
N ALA A 127 -13.42 33.73 4.32
CA ALA A 127 -14.53 33.90 3.38
C ALA A 127 -15.79 34.51 4.03
N MET A 128 -16.04 34.25 5.32
CA MET A 128 -17.30 34.61 5.99
C MET A 128 -17.10 35.53 7.19
N VAL A 129 -16.29 35.11 8.15
CA VAL A 129 -16.14 35.79 9.45
C VAL A 129 -15.41 37.12 9.27
N ASP A 130 -14.30 37.12 8.55
CA ASP A 130 -13.46 38.31 8.36
C ASP A 130 -14.19 39.37 7.52
N GLN A 131 -14.99 38.95 6.54
CA GLN A 131 -15.81 39.87 5.74
C GLN A 131 -16.86 40.59 6.61
N LEU A 132 -17.58 39.83 7.45
CA LEU A 132 -18.59 40.40 8.35
C LEU A 132 -17.96 41.32 9.40
N ALA A 133 -16.83 40.93 9.98
CA ALA A 133 -16.11 41.74 10.95
C ALA A 133 -15.56 43.03 10.31
N SER A 134 -15.02 42.94 9.09
CA SER A 134 -14.55 44.11 8.33
C SER A 134 -15.70 45.07 8.03
N GLU A 135 -16.84 44.56 7.53
CA GLU A 135 -18.01 45.40 7.25
C GLU A 135 -18.55 46.06 8.53
N ALA A 136 -18.60 45.34 9.65
CA ALA A 136 -18.99 45.92 10.94
C ALA A 136 -18.10 47.11 11.33
N ASN A 137 -16.78 47.01 11.14
CA ASN A 137 -15.86 48.11 11.38
C ASN A 137 -16.15 49.32 10.48
N ILE A 138 -16.46 49.09 9.20
CA ILE A 138 -16.87 50.17 8.28
C ILE A 138 -18.17 50.83 8.75
N LYS A 139 -19.16 50.05 9.23
CA LYS A 139 -20.41 50.59 9.78
C LYS A 139 -20.17 51.47 11.01
N ARG A 140 -19.26 51.09 11.91
CA ARG A 140 -18.86 51.94 13.05
C ARG A 140 -18.27 53.27 12.60
N LEU A 141 -17.37 53.26 11.61
CA LEU A 141 -16.79 54.48 11.05
C LEU A 141 -17.85 55.39 10.41
N GLN A 142 -18.96 54.83 9.94
CA GLN A 142 -20.12 55.56 9.42
C GLN A 142 -21.10 56.03 10.52
N GLY A 143 -20.84 55.75 11.80
CA GLY A 143 -21.74 56.05 12.92
C GLY A 143 -22.97 55.13 13.02
N LYS A 144 -22.95 53.97 12.35
CA LYS A 144 -24.06 53.01 12.28
C LYS A 144 -23.89 51.86 13.26
N GLU A 145 -23.91 52.17 14.56
CA GLU A 145 -23.55 51.20 15.60
C GLU A 145 -24.48 49.97 15.63
N ALA A 146 -25.79 50.16 15.46
CA ALA A 146 -26.75 49.05 15.49
C ALA A 146 -26.53 48.04 14.34
N GLU A 147 -26.19 48.53 13.13
CA GLU A 147 -25.85 47.66 11.99
C GLU A 147 -24.53 46.92 12.23
N ALA A 148 -23.54 47.59 12.83
CA ALA A 148 -22.26 46.98 13.18
C ALA A 148 -22.43 45.81 14.17
N ILE A 149 -23.21 46.01 15.23
CA ILE A 149 -23.48 44.99 16.27
C ILE A 149 -24.15 43.74 15.66
N GLU A 150 -25.10 43.93 14.75
CA GLU A 150 -25.77 42.79 14.11
C GLU A 150 -24.81 42.01 13.20
N LEU A 151 -23.92 42.68 12.47
CA LEU A 151 -22.87 42.02 11.68
C LEU A 151 -21.88 41.25 12.56
N GLU A 152 -21.49 41.78 13.72
CA GLU A 152 -20.62 41.07 14.67
C GLU A 152 -21.29 39.82 15.25
N ARG A 153 -22.58 39.91 15.57
CA ARG A 153 -23.37 38.75 16.00
C ARG A 153 -23.39 37.67 14.92
N GLN A 154 -23.57 38.05 13.66
CA GLN A 154 -23.51 37.11 12.54
C GLN A 154 -22.11 36.50 12.36
N ALA A 155 -21.05 37.29 12.54
CA ALA A 155 -19.67 36.80 12.48
C ALA A 155 -19.38 35.76 13.57
N ILE A 156 -19.83 36.01 14.81
CA ILE A 156 -19.70 35.06 15.93
C ILE A 156 -20.49 33.78 15.65
N ALA A 157 -21.76 33.89 15.25
CA ALA A 157 -22.59 32.73 14.92
C ALA A 157 -22.00 31.91 13.77
N ALA A 158 -21.45 32.56 12.73
CA ALA A 158 -20.74 31.89 11.65
C ALA A 158 -19.49 31.15 12.16
N ARG A 159 -18.70 31.80 13.04
CA ARG A 159 -17.52 31.18 13.65
C ARG A 159 -17.89 29.93 14.46
N GLU A 160 -18.90 30.01 15.31
CA GLU A 160 -19.39 28.89 16.13
C GLU A 160 -19.87 27.74 15.25
N LYS A 161 -20.66 28.04 14.20
CA LYS A 161 -21.10 27.03 13.24
C LYS A 161 -19.94 26.33 12.55
N ILE A 162 -18.94 27.08 12.08
CA ILE A 162 -17.72 26.53 11.45
C ILE A 162 -16.99 25.58 12.42
N GLN A 163 -16.94 25.90 13.71
CA GLN A 163 -16.29 25.04 14.72
C GLN A 163 -17.08 23.76 15.00
N LEU A 164 -18.40 23.87 15.02
CA LEU A 164 -19.29 22.72 15.22
C LEU A 164 -19.27 21.76 14.04
N ASP A 165 -19.30 22.29 12.81
CA ASP A 165 -19.29 21.50 11.58
C ASP A 165 -17.90 20.89 11.29
N HIS A 166 -16.83 21.50 11.82
CA HIS A 166 -15.44 21.09 11.61
C HIS A 166 -14.70 20.99 12.95
N PRO A 167 -15.05 20.00 13.79
CA PRO A 167 -14.40 19.81 15.07
C PRO A 167 -12.93 19.43 14.88
N TRP A 168 -12.10 19.77 15.85
CA TRP A 168 -10.72 19.28 15.89
C TRP A 168 -10.70 17.75 16.03
N PRO A 169 -9.71 17.07 15.44
CA PRO A 169 -9.52 15.65 15.70
C PRO A 169 -9.20 15.41 17.19
N VAL A 170 -9.50 14.20 17.67
CA VAL A 170 -9.18 13.79 19.04
C VAL A 170 -7.68 13.55 19.15
N ASN A 171 -7.03 14.21 20.10
CA ASN A 171 -5.61 13.99 20.35
C ASN A 171 -5.41 12.54 20.88
N PRO A 172 -4.57 11.73 20.23
CA PRO A 172 -4.32 10.35 20.65
C PRO A 172 -3.67 10.23 22.04
N GLU A 173 -3.07 11.29 22.57
CA GLU A 173 -2.41 11.33 23.89
C GLU A 173 -3.26 11.99 25.00
N ALA A 174 -4.51 12.38 24.70
CA ALA A 174 -5.39 13.09 25.63
C ALA A 174 -6.09 12.19 26.67
#